data_AF-A0A168ECY8-F1
#
_entry.id   AF-A0A168ECY8-F1
#
_cell.length_a   1.000
_cell.length_b   1.000
_cell.length_c   1.000
_cell.angle_alpha   90.00
_cell.angle_beta   90.00
_cell.angle_gamma   90.00
#
_symmetry.space_group_name_H-M   'P 1'
#
loop_
_entity.id
_entity.type
_entity.pdbx_description
1 polymer ?
#
loop_
_entity_poly.entity_id
_entity_poly.type
_entity_poly.pdbx_seq_one_letter_code
_entity_poly.pdbx_strand_id
1 'polypeptide(L)'
;MVHSRDTDTVEYLNQRVESFDPDEWVMQHQHQPGWPQPRILPTRAAAELHNPYAGVPYAWQLSETVDEFLARLPPATTDQTLETPWIFICNPYIPRVPKSESLNQTSKGNEDEGPEQEGSRFDVVIEGGMERLELLGTFLRGVSSFGKPPSATEREKNKERAQATRDILQLAHVAKVRAGKWMLFCDVLEVNEVWDIVAKATASNELGIAAKVAPRAEQDDRRKERLICVYTQDFLDKVDIGRVVKRLKQLGLTDSKTRRIYYKPDVFTYLGIAGGNPWGLKASIYNSAEEFPSSQDVAMTL
;
A
#
# COMPACT_ATOMS: atom_id res chain seq x y z
N MET A 1 -5.79 6.49 -80.83
CA MET A 1 -7.13 5.99 -80.49
C MET A 1 -7.09 5.30 -79.10
N VAL A 2 -6.70 6.04 -78.06
CA VAL A 2 -6.52 5.52 -76.68
C VAL A 2 -6.79 6.66 -75.68
N HIS A 3 -7.97 7.28 -75.67
CA HIS A 3 -8.29 8.37 -74.73
C HIS A 3 -9.75 8.34 -74.22
N SER A 4 -10.51 7.27 -74.47
CA SER A 4 -11.95 7.20 -74.13
C SER A 4 -12.32 6.19 -73.03
N ARG A 5 -11.42 5.27 -72.63
CA ARG A 5 -11.75 4.27 -71.59
C ARG A 5 -11.55 4.75 -70.14
N ASP A 6 -10.63 5.69 -69.92
CA ASP A 6 -10.34 6.18 -68.56
C ASP A 6 -11.36 7.20 -68.07
N THR A 7 -11.89 8.05 -68.96
CA THR A 7 -12.93 9.03 -68.61
C THR A 7 -14.23 8.35 -68.19
N ASP A 8 -14.68 7.34 -68.93
CA ASP A 8 -15.91 6.62 -68.63
C ASP A 8 -15.80 5.85 -67.30
N THR A 9 -14.60 5.37 -66.96
CA THR A 9 -14.33 4.67 -65.70
C THR A 9 -14.32 5.63 -64.52
N VAL A 10 -13.71 6.81 -64.67
CA VAL A 10 -13.68 7.84 -63.62
C VAL A 10 -15.08 8.40 -63.38
N GLU A 11 -15.85 8.65 -64.43
CA GLU A 11 -17.21 9.19 -64.34
C GLU A 11 -18.15 8.17 -63.67
N TYR A 12 -18.04 6.88 -64.02
CA TYR A 12 -18.74 5.79 -63.35
C TYR A 12 -18.40 5.67 -61.85
N LEU A 13 -17.11 5.79 -61.49
CA LEU A 13 -16.69 5.71 -60.10
C LEU A 13 -17.17 6.90 -59.27
N ASN A 14 -17.11 8.11 -59.83
CA ASN A 14 -17.63 9.31 -59.16
C ASN A 14 -19.14 9.20 -58.95
N GLN A 15 -19.89 8.72 -59.94
CA GLN A 15 -21.34 8.52 -59.81
C GLN A 15 -21.69 7.50 -58.71
N ARG A 16 -20.87 6.45 -58.56
CA ARG A 16 -21.02 5.47 -57.47
C ARG A 16 -20.72 6.02 -56.10
N VAL A 17 -19.76 6.94 -55.99
CA VAL A 17 -19.45 7.61 -54.72
C VAL A 17 -20.56 8.59 -54.35
N GLU A 18 -21.09 9.34 -55.32
CA GLU A 18 -22.21 10.25 -55.10
C GLU A 18 -23.51 9.52 -54.72
N SER A 19 -23.73 8.31 -55.25
CA SER A 19 -24.90 7.49 -54.92
C SER A 19 -24.66 6.53 -53.75
N PHE A 20 -23.50 6.55 -53.10
CA PHE A 20 -23.21 5.65 -52.00
C PHE A 20 -23.78 6.22 -50.70
N ASP A 21 -24.84 5.59 -50.20
CA ASP A 21 -25.39 5.85 -48.88
C ASP A 21 -24.64 5.00 -47.83
N PRO A 22 -23.81 5.62 -46.97
CA PRO A 22 -23.04 4.90 -45.96
C PRO A 22 -23.93 4.24 -44.91
N ASP A 23 -25.08 4.86 -44.58
CA ASP A 23 -25.97 4.39 -43.54
C ASP A 23 -26.81 3.21 -44.03
N GLU A 24 -27.28 3.24 -45.28
CA GLU A 24 -27.94 2.10 -45.92
C GLU A 24 -26.96 0.91 -46.07
N TRP A 25 -25.72 1.18 -46.46
CA TRP A 25 -24.69 0.15 -46.58
C TRP A 25 -24.37 -0.51 -45.23
N VAL A 26 -24.25 0.28 -44.16
CA VAL A 26 -24.03 -0.22 -42.80
C VAL A 26 -25.23 -1.06 -42.32
N MET A 27 -26.47 -0.61 -42.58
CA MET A 27 -27.68 -1.36 -42.18
C MET A 27 -27.82 -2.68 -42.94
N GLN A 28 -27.51 -2.73 -44.23
CA GLN A 28 -27.55 -3.97 -45.02
C GLN A 28 -26.48 -4.99 -44.61
N HIS A 29 -25.35 -4.54 -44.07
CA HIS A 29 -24.20 -5.40 -43.75
C HIS A 29 -24.01 -5.67 -42.25
N GLN A 30 -24.91 -5.20 -41.38
CA GLN A 30 -24.88 -5.39 -39.92
C GLN A 30 -24.92 -6.87 -39.47
N HIS A 31 -25.29 -7.81 -40.34
CA HIS A 31 -25.43 -9.24 -40.01
C HIS A 31 -24.46 -10.17 -40.76
N GLN A 32 -23.28 -9.70 -41.19
CA GLN A 32 -22.24 -10.61 -41.68
C GLN A 32 -21.39 -11.19 -40.54
N PRO A 33 -21.41 -12.51 -40.30
CA PRO A 33 -20.59 -13.16 -39.27
C PRO A 33 -19.17 -13.33 -39.81
N GLY A 34 -18.35 -12.29 -39.68
CA GLY A 34 -16.97 -12.35 -40.16
C GLY A 34 -16.14 -11.08 -40.01
N TRP A 35 -16.73 -9.97 -39.55
CA TRP A 35 -15.94 -8.80 -39.20
C TRP A 35 -15.16 -9.05 -37.92
N PRO A 36 -13.83 -8.81 -37.90
CA PRO A 36 -13.08 -8.73 -36.66
C PRO A 36 -13.75 -7.66 -35.80
N GLN A 37 -14.45 -8.09 -34.75
CA GLN A 37 -14.87 -7.15 -33.72
C GLN A 37 -13.58 -6.52 -33.20
N PRO A 38 -13.46 -5.19 -33.17
CA PRO A 38 -12.45 -4.55 -32.36
C PRO A 38 -12.59 -5.23 -31.00
N ARG A 39 -11.51 -5.85 -30.51
CA ARG A 39 -11.45 -6.21 -29.11
C ARG A 39 -11.74 -4.90 -28.40
N ILE A 40 -12.94 -4.75 -27.86
CA ILE A 40 -13.19 -3.80 -26.79
C ILE A 40 -12.36 -4.39 -25.66
N LEU A 41 -11.05 -4.12 -25.71
CA LEU A 41 -10.30 -3.96 -24.48
C LEU A 41 -11.19 -3.04 -23.67
N PRO A 42 -11.58 -3.42 -22.43
CA PRO A 42 -12.39 -2.54 -21.62
C PRO A 42 -11.72 -1.18 -21.72
N THR A 43 -12.43 -0.21 -22.30
CA THR A 43 -12.04 1.18 -22.22
C THR A 43 -11.79 1.32 -20.74
N ARG A 44 -10.53 1.49 -20.35
CA ARG A 44 -10.16 1.70 -18.96
C ARG A 44 -10.95 2.94 -18.61
N ALA A 45 -12.15 2.76 -18.02
CA ALA A 45 -12.95 3.84 -17.50
C ALA A 45 -11.92 4.67 -16.74
N ALA A 46 -11.71 5.92 -17.17
CA ALA A 46 -10.62 6.73 -16.66
C ALA A 46 -10.64 6.57 -15.15
N ALA A 47 -9.67 5.81 -14.61
CA ALA A 47 -9.84 5.27 -13.27
C ALA A 47 -9.99 6.48 -12.36
N GLU A 48 -11.14 6.60 -11.70
CA GLU A 48 -11.38 7.73 -10.80
C GLU A 48 -10.23 7.74 -9.79
N LEU A 49 -9.48 8.83 -9.76
CA LEU A 49 -8.36 8.95 -8.85
C LEU A 49 -8.92 9.19 -7.44
N HIS A 50 -8.40 8.46 -6.48
CA HIS A 50 -8.80 8.52 -5.08
C HIS A 50 -7.73 9.22 -4.25
N ASN A 51 -8.13 9.96 -3.22
CA ASN A 51 -7.18 10.49 -2.25
C ASN A 51 -7.79 10.42 -0.84
N PRO A 52 -7.41 9.43 0.00
CA PRO A 52 -7.89 9.37 1.38
C PRO A 52 -7.43 10.55 2.24
N TYR A 53 -6.46 11.33 1.79
CA TYR A 53 -5.92 12.50 2.49
C TYR A 53 -6.39 13.83 1.88
N ALA A 54 -7.47 13.82 1.11
CA ALA A 54 -8.03 15.04 0.54
C ALA A 54 -8.31 16.09 1.63
N GLY A 55 -7.80 17.31 1.44
CA GLY A 55 -7.95 18.42 2.40
C GLY A 55 -7.00 18.38 3.61
N VAL A 56 -6.18 17.33 3.76
CA VAL A 56 -5.17 17.25 4.82
C VAL A 56 -3.94 18.08 4.42
N PRO A 57 -3.60 19.17 5.13
CA PRO A 57 -2.61 20.14 4.67
C PRO A 57 -1.19 19.57 4.57
N TYR A 58 -0.87 18.58 5.40
CA TYR A 58 0.42 17.88 5.41
C TYR A 58 0.46 16.63 4.51
N ALA A 59 -0.48 16.51 3.57
CA ALA A 59 -0.52 15.42 2.60
C ALA A 59 -0.54 15.94 1.15
N TRP A 60 -0.10 15.10 0.22
CA TRP A 60 -0.24 15.35 -1.22
C TRP A 60 -1.71 15.47 -1.63
N GLN A 61 -2.01 16.47 -2.46
CA GLN A 61 -3.34 16.71 -3.01
C GLN A 61 -3.39 16.41 -4.51
N LEU A 62 -4.54 15.95 -5.02
CA LEU A 62 -4.70 15.72 -6.47
C LEU A 62 -4.68 17.02 -7.30
N SER A 63 -4.84 18.17 -6.64
CA SER A 63 -4.77 19.49 -7.25
C SER A 63 -3.35 20.01 -7.47
N GLU A 64 -2.32 19.29 -7.01
CA GLU A 64 -0.91 19.63 -7.21
C GLU A 64 -0.15 18.44 -7.82
N THR A 65 0.92 18.75 -8.55
CA THR A 65 1.87 17.73 -8.99
C THR A 65 2.66 17.17 -7.80
N VAL A 66 3.24 15.98 -7.97
CA VAL A 66 4.09 15.39 -6.93
C VAL A 66 5.32 16.26 -6.64
N ASP A 67 5.89 16.91 -7.66
CA ASP A 67 7.03 17.81 -7.49
C ASP A 67 6.66 19.08 -6.70
N GLU A 68 5.48 19.68 -6.96
CA GLU A 68 4.97 20.80 -6.16
C GLU A 68 4.76 20.41 -4.70
N PHE A 69 4.21 19.22 -4.44
CA PHE A 69 4.07 18.67 -3.10
C PHE A 69 5.40 18.49 -2.38
N LEU A 70 6.40 17.93 -3.07
CA LEU A 70 7.74 17.71 -2.52
C LEU A 70 8.46 19.03 -2.23
N ALA A 71 8.25 20.05 -3.06
CA ALA A 71 8.75 21.41 -2.81
C ALA A 71 8.01 22.11 -1.64
N ARG A 72 6.72 21.82 -1.47
CA ARG A 72 5.87 22.39 -0.41
C ARG A 72 6.15 21.77 0.96
N LEU A 73 6.38 20.46 1.03
CA LEU A 73 6.63 19.72 2.28
C LEU A 73 7.94 18.89 2.24
N PRO A 74 9.11 19.52 2.13
CA PRO A 74 10.39 18.82 2.22
C PRO A 74 10.66 18.33 3.66
N PRO A 75 10.76 17.01 3.91
CA PRO A 75 10.85 16.47 5.28
C PRO A 75 12.04 16.97 6.11
N ALA A 76 13.15 17.33 5.45
CA ALA A 76 14.34 17.88 6.13
C ALA A 76 14.12 19.28 6.73
N THR A 77 13.13 20.02 6.25
CA THR A 77 12.90 21.42 6.64
C THR A 77 11.50 21.72 7.14
N THR A 78 10.54 20.82 6.92
CA THR A 78 9.21 20.87 7.55
C THR A 78 9.33 20.44 9.00
N ASP A 79 8.98 21.33 9.94
CA ASP A 79 9.00 21.03 11.37
C ASP A 79 7.81 20.16 11.78
N GLN A 80 8.07 19.21 12.67
CA GLN A 80 7.05 18.37 13.26
C GLN A 80 6.27 19.17 14.31
N THR A 81 4.98 19.34 14.10
CA THR A 81 4.06 20.01 15.03
C THR A 81 2.82 19.14 15.26
N LEU A 82 1.91 19.60 16.13
CA LEU A 82 0.60 18.93 16.29
C LEU A 82 -0.23 19.00 15.00
N GLU A 83 -0.07 20.07 14.23
CA GLU A 83 -0.76 20.31 12.96
C GLU A 83 -0.06 19.62 11.79
N THR A 84 1.22 19.25 11.91
CA THR A 84 1.99 18.50 10.92
C THR A 84 2.74 17.35 11.60
N PRO A 85 2.04 16.30 12.05
CA PRO A 85 2.66 15.19 12.75
C PRO A 85 3.47 14.30 11.81
N TRP A 86 3.05 14.23 10.54
CA TRP A 86 3.59 13.40 9.45
C TRP A 86 3.40 14.09 8.11
N ILE A 87 4.16 13.67 7.11
CA ILE A 87 3.91 14.04 5.71
C ILE A 87 3.43 12.80 4.96
N PHE A 88 2.30 12.89 4.26
CA PHE A 88 1.66 11.73 3.61
C PHE A 88 1.55 11.86 2.09
N ILE A 89 1.59 10.72 1.41
CA ILE A 89 1.21 10.58 0.00
C ILE A 89 0.45 9.28 -0.20
N CYS A 90 -0.61 9.29 -1.01
CA CYS A 90 -1.39 8.11 -1.33
C CYS A 90 -1.05 7.58 -2.73
N ASN A 91 -1.36 6.30 -2.95
CA ASN A 91 -1.49 5.76 -4.29
C ASN A 91 -2.91 6.05 -4.79
N PRO A 92 -3.08 6.88 -5.83
CA PRO A 92 -4.40 7.38 -6.20
C PRO A 92 -5.26 6.35 -6.96
N TYR A 93 -4.70 5.18 -7.28
CA TYR A 93 -5.42 4.14 -8.03
C TYR A 93 -6.06 3.08 -7.14
N ILE A 94 -5.87 3.16 -5.82
CA ILE A 94 -6.41 2.20 -4.86
C ILE A 94 -7.38 2.93 -3.92
N PRO A 95 -8.70 2.66 -4.00
CA PRO A 95 -9.69 3.32 -3.15
C PRO A 95 -9.47 2.99 -1.68
N ARG A 96 -9.65 4.00 -0.83
CA ARG A 96 -9.50 3.94 0.62
C ARG A 96 -10.52 4.83 1.30
N VAL A 97 -10.82 4.51 2.57
CA VAL A 97 -11.68 5.35 3.39
C VAL A 97 -10.99 6.70 3.60
N PRO A 98 -11.69 7.84 3.46
CA PRO A 98 -11.15 9.15 3.80
C PRO A 98 -10.62 9.20 5.23
N LYS A 99 -9.51 9.90 5.48
CA LYS A 99 -8.90 10.01 6.83
C LYS A 99 -9.90 10.57 7.84
N SER A 100 -10.75 11.51 7.43
CA SER A 100 -11.82 12.09 8.28
C SER A 100 -12.89 11.11 8.72
N GLU A 101 -13.07 10.01 7.99
CA GLU A 101 -14.08 8.97 8.25
C GLU A 101 -13.47 7.67 8.78
N SER A 102 -12.14 7.59 8.84
CA SER A 102 -11.44 6.37 9.25
C SER A 102 -11.60 6.13 10.75
N LEU A 103 -11.86 4.88 11.15
CA LEU A 103 -12.07 4.48 12.54
C LEU A 103 -10.80 4.61 13.38
N ASN A 104 -9.61 4.54 12.76
CA ASN A 104 -8.36 4.77 13.49
C ASN A 104 -8.27 6.18 14.12
N GLN A 105 -9.08 7.15 13.68
CA GLN A 105 -9.16 8.47 14.31
C GLN A 105 -9.73 8.41 15.74
N THR A 106 -10.40 7.33 16.14
CA THR A 106 -10.88 7.13 17.51
C THR A 106 -9.80 6.53 18.44
N SER A 107 -8.70 6.05 17.86
CA SER A 107 -7.60 5.42 18.60
C SER A 107 -6.49 6.42 18.87
N LYS A 108 -6.51 6.98 20.09
CA LYS A 108 -5.56 8.02 20.50
C LYS A 108 -4.11 7.56 20.34
N GLY A 109 -3.32 8.32 19.56
CA GLY A 109 -1.92 8.04 19.25
C GLY A 109 -1.69 7.14 18.03
N ASN A 110 -2.75 6.67 17.35
CA ASN A 110 -2.67 5.82 16.16
C ASN A 110 -3.40 6.44 14.94
N GLU A 111 -3.78 7.71 15.03
CA GLU A 111 -4.55 8.45 14.01
C GLU A 111 -3.79 8.57 12.68
N ASP A 112 -2.47 8.39 12.72
CA ASP A 112 -1.55 8.58 11.60
C ASP A 112 -1.08 7.27 10.98
N GLU A 113 -1.81 6.18 11.19
CA GLU A 113 -1.57 4.92 10.48
C GLU A 113 -2.12 4.91 9.04
N GLY A 114 -1.88 3.81 8.33
CA GLY A 114 -2.22 3.67 6.91
C GLY A 114 -3.71 3.89 6.66
N PRO A 115 -4.09 4.27 5.44
CA PRO A 115 -5.48 4.59 5.15
C PRO A 115 -6.35 3.32 5.23
N GLU A 116 -7.50 3.45 5.87
CA GLU A 116 -8.36 2.32 6.20
C GLU A 116 -9.00 1.69 4.94
N GLN A 117 -9.27 0.39 5.03
CA GLN A 117 -10.09 -0.34 4.06
C GLN A 117 -11.57 -0.30 4.47
N GLU A 118 -12.46 -0.17 3.48
CA GLU A 118 -13.91 -0.22 3.71
C GLU A 118 -14.39 -1.49 4.41
N GLY A 119 -15.27 -1.30 5.40
CA GLY A 119 -15.88 -2.36 6.19
C GLY A 119 -14.95 -2.96 7.25
N SER A 120 -13.89 -2.24 7.64
CA SER A 120 -13.07 -2.63 8.78
C SER A 120 -13.88 -2.61 10.06
N ARG A 121 -13.67 -3.63 10.90
CA ARG A 121 -14.27 -3.74 12.24
C ARG A 121 -13.19 -3.42 13.26
N PHE A 122 -12.78 -2.16 13.29
CA PHE A 122 -11.64 -1.69 14.09
C PHE A 122 -11.81 -2.01 15.58
N ASP A 123 -12.96 -1.67 16.17
CA ASP A 123 -13.23 -1.87 17.60
C ASP A 123 -13.09 -3.34 18.02
N VAL A 124 -13.57 -4.27 17.19
CA VAL A 124 -13.47 -5.72 17.41
C VAL A 124 -12.00 -6.16 17.49
N VAL A 125 -11.13 -5.57 16.68
CA VAL A 125 -9.68 -5.87 16.70
C VAL A 125 -9.01 -5.33 17.94
N ILE A 126 -9.37 -4.12 18.37
CA ILE A 126 -8.81 -3.52 19.58
C ILE A 126 -9.24 -4.32 20.81
N GLU A 127 -10.53 -4.56 20.98
CA GLU A 127 -11.07 -5.29 22.13
C GLU A 127 -10.51 -6.71 22.18
N GLY A 128 -10.71 -7.51 21.12
CA GLY A 128 -10.25 -8.90 21.11
C GLY A 128 -8.73 -9.04 21.12
N GLY A 129 -8.00 -8.09 20.51
CA GLY A 129 -6.55 -8.05 20.56
C GLY A 129 -6.01 -7.77 21.96
N MET A 130 -6.59 -6.80 22.67
CA MET A 130 -6.22 -6.47 24.05
C MET A 130 -6.57 -7.58 25.02
N GLU A 131 -7.74 -8.23 24.89
CA GLU A 131 -8.09 -9.42 25.66
C GLU A 131 -7.07 -10.55 25.45
N ARG A 132 -6.68 -10.79 24.19
CA ARG A 132 -5.70 -11.84 23.88
C ARG A 132 -4.33 -11.56 24.50
N LEU A 133 -3.93 -10.28 24.55
CA LEU A 133 -2.71 -9.82 25.20
C LEU A 133 -2.77 -9.93 26.73
N GLU A 134 -3.93 -9.67 27.35
CA GLU A 134 -4.11 -9.86 28.80
C GLU A 134 -4.02 -11.34 29.18
N LEU A 135 -4.65 -12.23 28.40
CA LEU A 135 -4.52 -13.68 28.57
C LEU A 135 -3.06 -14.13 28.46
N LEU A 136 -2.33 -13.61 27.47
CA LEU A 136 -0.89 -13.87 27.35
C LEU A 136 -0.12 -13.37 28.57
N GLY A 137 -0.37 -12.12 29.00
CA GLY A 137 0.28 -11.53 30.17
C GLY A 137 0.06 -12.35 31.44
N THR A 138 -1.17 -12.79 31.68
CA THR A 138 -1.53 -13.64 32.81
C THR A 138 -0.81 -14.99 32.74
N PHE A 139 -0.78 -15.63 31.57
CA PHE A 139 -0.03 -16.88 31.38
C PHE A 139 1.47 -16.70 31.64
N LEU A 140 2.09 -15.66 31.10
CA LEU A 140 3.53 -15.42 31.24
C LEU A 140 3.95 -15.21 32.71
N ARG A 141 3.10 -14.57 33.52
CA ARG A 141 3.30 -14.40 34.97
C ARG A 141 3.12 -15.71 35.74
N GLY A 142 2.12 -16.51 35.36
CA GLY A 142 1.74 -17.73 36.06
C GLY A 142 2.61 -18.94 35.74
N VAL A 143 3.14 -19.07 34.52
CA VAL A 143 3.70 -20.34 34.03
C VAL A 143 4.88 -20.89 34.86
N SER A 144 5.63 -20.02 35.53
CA SER A 144 6.74 -20.43 36.39
C SER A 144 6.28 -21.14 37.68
N SER A 145 5.03 -20.98 38.10
CA SER A 145 4.50 -21.61 39.33
C SER A 145 4.12 -23.09 39.15
N PHE A 146 4.07 -23.59 37.91
CA PHE A 146 3.69 -24.98 37.62
C PHE A 146 4.79 -26.02 37.92
N GLY A 147 5.90 -25.62 38.56
CA GLY A 147 6.98 -26.55 38.97
C GLY A 147 7.76 -27.18 37.81
N LYS A 148 7.57 -26.69 36.57
CA LYS A 148 8.30 -27.17 35.38
C LYS A 148 9.75 -26.67 35.38
N PRO A 149 10.69 -27.44 34.80
CA PRO A 149 12.07 -26.96 34.59
C PRO A 149 12.12 -25.66 33.78
N PRO A 150 13.11 -24.77 33.99
CA PRO A 150 13.19 -23.48 33.30
C PRO A 150 13.13 -23.55 31.77
N SER A 151 13.79 -24.55 31.16
CA SER A 151 13.77 -24.76 29.72
C SER A 151 12.39 -25.15 29.18
N ALA A 152 11.65 -25.97 29.93
CA ALA A 152 10.28 -26.33 29.59
C ALA A 152 9.35 -25.12 29.74
N THR A 153 9.50 -24.33 30.80
CA THR A 153 8.76 -23.08 31.01
C THR A 153 8.98 -22.09 29.87
N GLU A 154 10.23 -21.86 29.44
CA GLU A 154 10.52 -20.94 28.34
C GLU A 154 9.95 -21.43 26.99
N ARG A 155 9.98 -22.75 26.75
CA ARG A 155 9.34 -23.34 25.56
C ARG A 155 7.83 -23.08 25.54
N GLU A 156 7.15 -23.23 26.67
CA GLU A 156 5.71 -22.95 26.78
C GLU A 156 5.42 -21.46 26.58
N LYS A 157 6.22 -20.56 27.17
CA LYS A 157 6.12 -19.11 26.92
C LYS A 157 6.25 -18.77 25.44
N ASN A 158 7.22 -19.34 24.75
CA ASN A 158 7.43 -19.09 23.32
C ASN A 158 6.31 -19.66 22.46
N LYS A 159 5.75 -20.82 22.83
CA LYS A 159 4.56 -21.37 22.18
C LYS A 159 3.35 -20.45 22.32
N GLU A 160 3.10 -19.95 23.54
CA GLU A 160 1.97 -19.05 23.80
C GLU A 160 2.13 -17.68 23.16
N ARG A 161 3.34 -17.11 23.14
CA ARG A 161 3.64 -15.89 22.38
C ARG A 161 3.35 -16.08 20.89
N ALA A 162 3.82 -17.19 20.30
CA ALA A 162 3.58 -17.49 18.90
C ALA A 162 2.10 -17.70 18.60
N GLN A 163 1.35 -18.33 19.51
CA GLN A 163 -0.10 -18.48 19.37
C GLN A 163 -0.82 -17.14 19.45
N ALA A 164 -0.50 -16.30 20.43
CA ALA A 164 -1.09 -14.97 20.57
C ALA A 164 -0.86 -14.11 19.33
N THR A 165 0.36 -14.11 18.79
CA THR A 165 0.65 -13.42 17.52
C THR A 165 -0.24 -13.92 16.39
N ARG A 166 -0.40 -15.24 16.24
CA ARG A 166 -1.29 -15.80 15.20
C ARG A 166 -2.75 -15.39 15.41
N ASP A 167 -3.25 -15.46 16.63
CA ASP A 167 -4.64 -15.13 16.95
C ASP A 167 -4.95 -13.66 16.64
N ILE A 168 -4.04 -12.76 17.02
CA ILE A 168 -4.16 -11.30 16.76
C ILE A 168 -4.15 -11.02 15.25
N LEU A 169 -3.21 -11.61 14.50
CA LEU A 169 -3.14 -11.42 13.04
C LEU A 169 -4.38 -12.00 12.35
N GLN A 170 -4.86 -13.16 12.77
CA GLN A 170 -6.06 -13.77 12.21
C GLN A 170 -7.31 -12.90 12.48
N LEU A 171 -7.45 -12.39 13.71
CA LEU A 171 -8.53 -11.49 14.08
C LEU A 171 -8.52 -10.23 13.21
N ALA A 172 -7.36 -9.58 13.09
CA ALA A 172 -7.18 -8.39 12.26
C ALA A 172 -7.55 -8.66 10.80
N HIS A 173 -7.14 -9.82 10.25
CA HIS A 173 -7.46 -10.19 8.88
C HIS A 173 -8.95 -10.41 8.64
N VAL A 174 -9.64 -11.15 9.52
CA VAL A 174 -11.08 -11.41 9.45
C VAL A 174 -11.90 -10.13 9.68
N ALA A 175 -11.38 -9.20 10.48
CA ALA A 175 -11.97 -7.90 10.73
C ALA A 175 -11.59 -6.82 9.70
N LYS A 176 -10.83 -7.18 8.65
CA LYS A 176 -10.35 -6.28 7.57
C LYS A 176 -9.40 -5.16 8.01
N VAL A 177 -8.81 -5.23 9.20
CA VAL A 177 -7.70 -4.36 9.62
C VAL A 177 -6.39 -4.96 9.12
N ARG A 178 -6.17 -4.86 7.80
CA ARG A 178 -5.16 -5.67 7.07
C ARG A 178 -3.90 -4.91 6.67
N ALA A 179 -3.90 -3.59 6.78
CA ALA A 179 -2.77 -2.79 6.38
C ALA A 179 -1.52 -3.12 7.23
N GLY A 180 -0.36 -2.91 6.63
CA GLY A 180 0.93 -2.93 7.31
C GLY A 180 1.95 -2.16 6.51
N LYS A 181 3.14 -1.96 7.06
CA LYS A 181 4.15 -1.08 6.47
C LYS A 181 5.56 -1.68 6.46
N TRP A 182 6.28 -1.43 5.37
CA TRP A 182 7.73 -1.48 5.34
C TRP A 182 8.28 -0.22 6.01
N MET A 183 9.17 -0.37 7.00
CA MET A 183 9.78 0.74 7.73
C MET A 183 11.23 0.96 7.27
N LEU A 184 11.48 2.06 6.57
CA LEU A 184 12.80 2.51 6.16
C LEU A 184 13.31 3.56 7.14
N PHE A 185 14.60 3.49 7.45
CA PHE A 185 15.29 4.46 8.28
C PHE A 185 16.44 5.03 7.45
N CYS A 186 16.37 6.33 7.15
CA CYS A 186 17.34 7.02 6.29
C CYS A 186 18.05 8.15 7.05
N ASP A 187 19.23 8.55 6.58
CA ASP A 187 19.95 9.66 7.18
C ASP A 187 19.18 10.98 6.97
N VAL A 188 19.26 11.90 7.93
CA VAL A 188 18.61 13.23 7.82
C VAL A 188 19.11 14.03 6.61
N LEU A 189 20.33 13.76 6.12
CA LEU A 189 20.90 14.40 4.93
C LEU A 189 20.32 13.84 3.63
N GLU A 190 19.89 12.58 3.63
CA GLU A 190 19.38 11.87 2.45
C GLU A 190 17.83 11.87 2.39
N VAL A 191 17.16 12.27 3.48
CA VAL A 191 15.71 12.10 3.65
C VAL A 191 14.88 12.71 2.52
N ASN A 192 15.25 13.88 2.01
CA ASN A 192 14.51 14.52 0.92
C ASN A 192 14.63 13.70 -0.38
N GLU A 193 15.82 13.19 -0.70
CA GLU A 193 16.06 12.38 -1.89
C GLU A 193 15.35 11.03 -1.80
N VAL A 194 15.42 10.36 -0.65
CA VAL A 194 14.72 9.09 -0.40
C VAL A 194 13.21 9.30 -0.47
N TRP A 195 12.70 10.40 0.12
CA TRP A 195 11.28 10.72 0.10
C TRP A 195 10.77 11.06 -1.31
N ASP A 196 11.53 11.79 -2.12
CA ASP A 196 11.21 12.08 -3.52
C ASP A 196 10.95 10.79 -4.31
N ILE A 197 11.86 9.81 -4.20
CA ILE A 197 11.76 8.50 -4.85
C ILE A 197 10.52 7.75 -4.37
N VAL A 198 10.32 7.66 -3.04
CA VAL A 198 9.17 6.95 -2.45
C VAL A 198 7.85 7.59 -2.85
N ALA A 199 7.76 8.93 -2.82
CA ALA A 199 6.56 9.67 -3.15
C ALA A 199 6.16 9.45 -4.61
N LYS A 200 7.12 9.63 -5.54
CA LYS A 200 6.88 9.41 -6.98
C LYS A 200 6.49 7.96 -7.28
N ALA A 201 7.18 6.98 -6.70
CA ALA A 201 6.87 5.57 -6.89
C ALA A 201 5.51 5.16 -6.27
N THR A 202 5.08 5.81 -5.19
CA THR A 202 3.75 5.59 -4.58
C THR A 202 2.64 6.17 -5.45
N ALA A 203 2.78 7.43 -5.89
CA ALA A 203 1.79 8.11 -6.73
C ALA A 203 1.64 7.48 -8.13
N SER A 204 2.66 6.78 -8.62
CA SER A 204 2.68 6.07 -9.91
C SER A 204 2.23 4.60 -9.82
N ASN A 205 1.69 4.16 -8.68
CA ASN A 205 1.23 2.78 -8.45
C ASN A 205 2.35 1.71 -8.50
N GLU A 206 3.60 2.11 -8.28
CA GLU A 206 4.73 1.17 -8.25
C GLU A 206 4.97 0.59 -6.85
N LEU A 207 4.63 1.34 -5.81
CA LEU A 207 4.67 0.88 -4.42
C LEU A 207 3.28 0.43 -3.95
N GLY A 208 3.02 0.48 -2.65
CA GLY A 208 1.76 0.03 -2.06
C GLY A 208 0.69 1.11 -2.07
N ILE A 209 -0.09 1.19 -0.99
CA ILE A 209 -1.35 1.96 -0.94
C ILE A 209 -1.15 3.42 -0.52
N ALA A 210 -0.07 3.69 0.21
CA ALA A 210 0.31 5.00 0.72
C ALA A 210 1.74 4.95 1.25
N ALA A 211 2.31 6.13 1.50
CA ALA A 211 3.55 6.27 2.24
C ALA A 211 3.47 7.48 3.19
N LYS A 212 4.29 7.46 4.23
CA LYS A 212 4.48 8.61 5.12
C LYS A 212 5.93 8.77 5.53
N VAL A 213 6.32 10.00 5.84
CA VAL A 213 7.65 10.33 6.36
C VAL A 213 7.52 11.24 7.57
N ALA A 214 8.38 11.00 8.57
CA ALA A 214 8.45 11.88 9.73
C ALA A 214 9.03 13.26 9.29
N PRO A 215 8.46 14.39 9.76
CA PRO A 215 9.07 15.70 9.56
C PRO A 215 10.30 15.89 10.47
N ARG A 216 10.95 17.04 10.38
CA ARG A 216 12.07 17.44 11.25
C ARG A 216 11.60 17.58 12.69
N ALA A 217 12.22 16.85 13.61
CA ALA A 217 11.91 16.96 15.04
C ALA A 217 12.53 18.24 15.63
N GLU A 218 11.92 18.83 16.66
CA GLU A 218 12.44 20.04 17.32
C GLU A 218 13.88 19.86 17.86
N GLN A 219 14.18 18.66 18.38
CA GLN A 219 15.51 18.26 18.83
C GLN A 219 16.08 17.23 17.84
N ASP A 220 16.35 17.70 16.63
CA ASP A 220 16.91 16.87 15.56
C ASP A 220 18.37 16.54 15.90
N ASP A 221 18.57 15.42 16.59
CA ASP A 221 19.88 14.79 16.67
C ASP A 221 20.25 14.34 15.26
N ARG A 222 21.28 14.95 14.67
CA ARG A 222 21.79 14.63 13.33
C ARG A 222 22.19 13.16 13.17
N ARG A 223 22.27 12.39 14.26
CA ARG A 223 22.54 10.95 14.27
C ARG A 223 21.28 10.08 14.22
N LYS A 224 20.08 10.65 14.40
CA LYS A 224 18.82 9.90 14.36
C LYS A 224 18.35 9.77 12.92
N GLU A 225 18.11 8.53 12.51
CA GLU A 225 17.52 8.25 11.20
C GLU A 225 16.06 8.71 11.14
N ARG A 226 15.61 9.19 9.97
CA ARG A 226 14.21 9.53 9.72
C ARG A 226 13.44 8.30 9.27
N LEU A 227 12.29 8.08 9.91
CA LEU A 227 11.37 7.00 9.55
C LEU A 227 10.55 7.37 8.32
N ILE A 228 10.57 6.48 7.32
CA ILE A 228 9.66 6.45 6.18
C ILE A 228 8.92 5.12 6.23
N CYS A 229 7.59 5.16 6.13
CA CYS A 229 6.76 3.97 6.04
C CYS A 229 6.13 3.87 4.65
N VAL A 230 6.21 2.69 4.04
CA VAL A 230 5.50 2.36 2.79
C VAL A 230 4.46 1.29 3.10
N TYR A 231 3.19 1.63 2.98
CA TYR A 231 2.07 0.78 3.36
C TYR A 231 1.68 -0.17 2.24
N THR A 232 1.34 -1.41 2.59
CA THR A 232 0.68 -2.36 1.69
C THR A 232 -0.73 -2.67 2.18
N GLN A 233 -1.56 -3.22 1.29
CA GLN A 233 -2.98 -3.43 1.56
C GLN A 233 -3.25 -4.53 2.58
N ASP A 234 -2.53 -5.65 2.47
CA ASP A 234 -2.78 -6.85 3.26
C ASP A 234 -1.47 -7.46 3.71
N PHE A 235 -1.25 -7.48 5.03
CA PHE A 235 -0.05 -8.08 5.63
C PHE A 235 0.06 -9.60 5.43
N LEU A 236 -0.96 -10.29 4.93
CA LEU A 236 -0.88 -11.70 4.53
C LEU A 236 -0.70 -11.89 3.02
N ASP A 237 -0.84 -10.85 2.20
CA ASP A 237 -0.55 -10.89 0.77
C ASP A 237 0.96 -10.83 0.55
N LYS A 238 1.61 -11.99 0.67
CA LYS A 238 3.06 -12.12 0.49
C LYS A 238 3.51 -11.76 -0.92
N VAL A 239 2.63 -11.84 -1.93
CA VAL A 239 2.96 -11.46 -3.31
C VAL A 239 3.08 -9.96 -3.40
N ASP A 240 2.12 -9.20 -2.86
CA ASP A 240 2.17 -7.73 -2.85
C ASP A 240 3.30 -7.21 -1.94
N ILE A 241 3.46 -7.78 -0.75
CA ILE A 241 4.55 -7.45 0.17
C ILE A 241 5.91 -7.66 -0.50
N GLY A 242 6.08 -8.80 -1.17
CA GLY A 242 7.27 -9.16 -1.95
C GLY A 242 7.52 -8.23 -3.13
N ARG A 243 6.47 -7.88 -3.88
CA ARG A 243 6.49 -6.93 -5.00
C ARG A 243 6.99 -5.56 -4.53
N VAL A 244 6.43 -5.03 -3.44
CA VAL A 244 6.79 -3.71 -2.91
C VAL A 244 8.23 -3.69 -2.43
N VAL A 245 8.69 -4.68 -1.64
CA VAL A 245 10.09 -4.70 -1.17
C VAL A 245 11.08 -4.92 -2.31
N LYS A 246 10.72 -5.71 -3.33
CA LYS A 246 11.52 -5.86 -4.54
C LYS A 246 11.64 -4.53 -5.29
N ARG A 247 10.56 -3.76 -5.40
CA ARG A 247 10.60 -2.43 -6.03
C ARG A 247 11.45 -1.45 -5.22
N LEU A 248 11.34 -1.44 -3.89
CA LEU A 248 12.21 -0.63 -3.02
C LEU A 248 13.71 -0.95 -3.22
N LYS A 249 14.07 -2.24 -3.38
CA LYS A 249 15.44 -2.65 -3.75
C LYS A 249 15.86 -2.08 -5.10
N GLN A 250 15.02 -2.26 -6.13
CA GLN A 250 15.32 -1.75 -7.49
C GLN A 250 15.45 -0.21 -7.56
N LEU A 251 14.82 0.51 -6.64
CA LEU A 251 14.95 1.96 -6.47
C LEU A 251 16.20 2.36 -5.66
N GLY A 252 17.03 1.41 -5.22
CA GLY A 252 18.25 1.65 -4.45
C GLY A 252 18.02 1.94 -2.96
N LEU A 253 16.79 1.79 -2.45
CA LEU A 253 16.42 2.25 -1.10
C LEU A 253 16.74 1.23 0.01
N THR A 254 17.08 -0.01 -0.35
CA THR A 254 17.30 -1.11 0.61
C THR A 254 18.48 -2.01 0.26
N ASP A 255 19.40 -1.53 -0.57
CA ASP A 255 20.40 -2.37 -1.27
C ASP A 255 21.68 -2.68 -0.47
N SER A 256 21.85 -2.13 0.74
CA SER A 256 23.00 -2.51 1.57
C SER A 256 22.70 -3.77 2.39
N LYS A 257 23.62 -4.74 2.38
CA LYS A 257 23.56 -5.98 3.19
C LYS A 257 23.37 -5.70 4.71
N THR A 258 23.62 -4.47 5.13
CA THR A 258 23.54 -4.01 6.52
C THR A 258 22.23 -3.28 6.87
N ARG A 259 21.52 -2.66 5.91
CA ARG A 259 20.24 -1.97 6.16
C ARG A 259 19.04 -2.86 5.85
N ARG A 260 18.80 -3.84 6.73
CA ARG A 260 17.55 -4.62 6.69
C ARG A 260 16.39 -3.74 7.13
N ILE A 261 15.33 -3.74 6.35
CA ILE A 261 14.06 -3.11 6.73
C ILE A 261 13.09 -4.17 7.20
N TYR A 262 12.14 -3.76 8.03
CA TYR A 262 11.20 -4.67 8.68
C TYR A 262 9.76 -4.29 8.32
N TYR A 263 8.91 -5.31 8.23
CA TYR A 263 7.50 -5.17 7.94
C TYR A 263 6.66 -5.31 9.21
N LYS A 264 5.89 -4.27 9.54
CA LYS A 264 5.03 -4.20 10.73
C LYS A 264 3.55 -4.08 10.33
N PRO A 265 2.68 -5.02 10.73
CA PRO A 265 1.23 -4.89 10.60
C PRO A 265 0.68 -3.73 11.44
N ASP A 266 -0.33 -3.02 10.95
CA ASP A 266 -0.91 -1.87 11.67
C ASP A 266 -1.59 -2.29 12.96
N VAL A 267 -2.19 -3.49 13.01
CA VAL A 267 -2.73 -4.08 14.25
C VAL A 267 -1.70 -4.12 15.38
N PHE A 268 -0.41 -4.31 15.09
CA PHE A 268 0.61 -4.27 16.13
C PHE A 268 0.85 -2.86 16.66
N THR A 269 0.72 -1.82 15.83
CA THR A 269 0.74 -0.45 16.37
C THR A 269 -0.51 -0.20 17.21
N TYR A 270 -1.70 -0.54 16.72
CA TYR A 270 -2.95 -0.29 17.43
C TYR A 270 -3.00 -0.95 18.82
N LEU A 271 -2.39 -2.13 18.97
CA LEU A 271 -2.32 -2.86 20.23
C LEU A 271 -1.07 -2.52 21.09
N GLY A 272 -0.29 -1.50 20.71
CA GLY A 272 0.91 -1.09 21.46
C GLY A 272 2.06 -2.11 21.42
N ILE A 273 2.08 -3.02 20.43
CA ILE A 273 3.14 -3.99 20.22
C ILE A 273 4.30 -3.29 19.48
N ALA A 274 5.19 -2.70 20.26
CA ALA A 274 6.44 -2.08 19.83
C ALA A 274 7.67 -2.89 20.29
N GLY A 275 8.88 -2.43 19.94
CA GLY A 275 10.12 -3.01 20.48
C GLY A 275 10.14 -2.93 22.01
N GLY A 276 10.46 -4.03 22.67
CA GLY A 276 10.51 -4.08 24.15
C GLY A 276 9.14 -4.13 24.85
N ASN A 277 8.05 -4.42 24.12
CA ASN A 277 6.72 -4.59 24.73
C ASN A 277 6.71 -5.64 25.87
N PRO A 278 5.82 -5.49 26.88
CA PRO A 278 5.82 -6.32 28.09
C PRO A 278 5.53 -7.80 27.86
N TRP A 279 4.99 -8.17 26.70
CA TRP A 279 4.67 -9.55 26.35
C TRP A 279 5.84 -10.29 25.68
N GLY A 280 6.88 -9.58 25.27
CA GLY A 280 8.00 -10.13 24.52
C GLY A 280 7.62 -10.58 23.10
N LEU A 281 6.57 -9.99 22.53
CA LEU A 281 6.18 -10.25 21.14
C LEU A 281 7.11 -9.52 20.17
N LYS A 282 7.32 -10.08 18.97
CA LYS A 282 8.03 -9.37 17.91
C LYS A 282 7.13 -8.28 17.34
N ALA A 283 7.68 -7.09 17.11
CA ALA A 283 6.95 -5.96 16.54
C ALA A 283 6.88 -5.96 15.00
N SER A 284 7.50 -6.96 14.35
CA SER A 284 7.54 -7.12 12.89
C SER A 284 7.36 -8.59 12.53
N ILE A 285 6.71 -8.85 11.39
CA ILE A 285 6.42 -10.21 10.93
C ILE A 285 7.29 -10.66 9.74
N TYR A 286 7.84 -9.71 8.98
CA TYR A 286 8.79 -9.98 7.88
C TYR A 286 9.97 -9.02 7.91
N ASN A 287 11.02 -9.34 7.14
CA ASN A 287 12.15 -8.46 6.86
C ASN A 287 12.62 -8.57 5.40
N SER A 288 13.37 -7.57 4.93
CA SER A 288 13.77 -7.48 3.51
C SER A 288 14.76 -8.54 3.03
N ALA A 289 15.34 -9.36 3.92
CA ALA A 289 16.19 -10.48 3.53
C ALA A 289 15.41 -11.76 3.22
N GLU A 290 14.11 -11.81 3.52
CA GLU A 290 13.24 -12.95 3.22
C GLU A 290 12.93 -13.03 1.73
N GLU A 291 12.71 -14.27 1.26
CA GLU A 291 12.20 -14.55 -0.08
C GLU A 291 10.67 -14.58 -0.04
N PHE A 292 10.05 -13.93 -1.03
CA PHE A 292 8.61 -13.83 -1.16
C PHE A 292 8.17 -14.49 -2.47
N PRO A 293 7.01 -15.16 -2.51
CA PRO A 293 6.48 -15.75 -3.73
C PRO A 293 6.18 -14.68 -4.77
N SER A 294 6.44 -14.98 -6.03
CA SER A 294 5.96 -14.22 -7.16
C SER A 294 4.53 -14.64 -7.54
N SER A 295 3.85 -13.81 -8.35
CA SER A 295 2.55 -14.19 -8.91
C SER A 295 2.61 -15.47 -9.75
N GLN A 296 3.76 -15.77 -10.36
CA GLN A 296 3.97 -17.00 -11.13
C GLN A 296 4.05 -18.24 -10.22
N ASP A 297 4.69 -18.11 -9.05
CA ASP A 297 4.81 -19.21 -8.09
C ASP A 297 3.44 -19.65 -7.54
N VAL A 298 2.57 -18.67 -7.25
CA VAL A 298 1.20 -18.95 -6.80
C VAL A 298 0.37 -19.59 -7.90
N ALA A 299 0.50 -19.13 -9.14
CA ALA A 299 -0.24 -19.66 -10.28
C ALA A 299 0.15 -21.11 -10.64
N MET A 300 1.38 -21.55 -10.38
CA MET A 300 1.81 -22.94 -10.60
C MET A 300 1.40 -23.91 -9.48
N THR A 301 0.88 -23.40 -8.36
CA THR A 301 0.47 -24.20 -7.19
C THR A 301 -1.05 -24.49 -7.20
N LEU A 302 -1.80 -23.86 -8.10
CA LEU A 302 -3.25 -24.03 -8.33
C LEU A 302 -3.49 -24.97 -9.52
#